data_AF-A0A396IFE6-F1
#
_entry.id   AF-A0A396IFE6-F1
#
_cell.length_a   1.000
_cell.length_b   1.000
_cell.length_c   1.000
_cell.angle_alpha   90.00
_cell.angle_beta   90.00
_cell.angle_gamma   90.00
#
_symmetry.space_group_name_H-M   'P 1'
#
loop_
_entity.id
_entity.type
_entity.pdbx_description
1 polymer ?
#
loop_
_entity_poly.entity_id
_entity_poly.type
_entity_poly.pdbx_seq_one_letter_code
_entity_poly.pdbx_strand_id
1 'polypeptide(L)'
;MIKDTLGAISTAHLVHADCESNKAKSRKCLELAELHSMAVDFAKTGALAEMPRVLKPKEFPDFMERFEKPMYVSKGVLGKLYRALVESTMQLTSNFVSSGNFLSKKHMIINLKLMVLRPFLRLPQLTKKCMRRRYGDMKDQIMISKGSST
;
A
#
# COMPACT_ATOMS: atom_id res chain seq x y z
N MET A 1 11.59 -22.77 -5.78
CA MET A 1 10.54 -21.74 -5.87
C MET A 1 10.92 -20.57 -4.98
N ILE A 2 11.20 -19.40 -5.56
CA ILE A 2 11.44 -18.17 -4.79
C ILE A 2 10.08 -17.66 -4.30
N LYS A 3 9.93 -17.48 -3.00
CA LYS A 3 8.70 -16.93 -2.40
C LYS A 3 8.67 -15.43 -2.71
N ASP A 4 7.60 -14.93 -3.32
CA ASP A 4 7.44 -13.50 -3.59
C ASP A 4 7.18 -12.75 -2.27
N THR A 5 8.27 -12.39 -1.58
CA THR A 5 8.23 -11.66 -0.31
C THR A 5 8.07 -10.17 -0.55
N LEU A 6 8.52 -9.65 -1.70
CA LEU A 6 8.47 -8.23 -2.05
C LEU A 6 7.02 -7.74 -2.12
N GLY A 7 6.15 -8.43 -2.86
CA GLY A 7 4.74 -8.05 -2.95
C GLY A 7 4.01 -8.10 -1.60
N ALA A 8 4.34 -9.08 -0.77
CA ALA A 8 3.78 -9.24 0.57
C ALA A 8 4.22 -8.10 1.51
N ILE A 9 5.50 -7.72 1.49
CA ILE A 9 6.05 -6.62 2.28
C ILE A 9 5.43 -5.29 1.86
N SER A 10 5.29 -5.03 0.55
CA SER A 10 4.66 -3.80 0.03
C SER A 10 3.20 -3.69 0.44
N THR A 11 2.46 -4.79 0.37
CA THR A 11 1.06 -4.83 0.81
C THR A 11 0.96 -4.54 2.30
N ALA A 12 1.81 -5.19 3.12
CA ALA A 12 1.84 -4.94 4.55
C ALA A 12 2.16 -3.47 4.87
N HIS A 13 3.14 -2.89 4.18
CA HIS A 13 3.53 -1.49 4.40
C HIS A 13 2.36 -0.54 4.09
N LEU A 14 1.62 -0.77 3.01
CA LEU A 14 0.45 0.03 2.65
C LEU A 14 -0.65 -0.05 3.71
N VAL A 15 -0.95 -1.25 4.22
CA VAL A 15 -1.97 -1.43 5.26
C VAL A 15 -1.58 -0.76 6.58
N HIS A 16 -0.35 -0.99 7.05
CA HIS A 16 0.11 -0.35 8.29
C HIS A 16 0.21 1.17 8.14
N ALA A 17 0.65 1.67 6.98
CA ALA A 17 0.70 3.12 6.75
C ALA A 17 -0.68 3.78 6.72
N ASP A 18 -1.72 3.04 6.34
CA ASP A 18 -3.09 3.54 6.36
C ASP A 18 -3.70 3.51 7.78
N CYS A 19 -3.48 2.41 8.51
CA CYS A 19 -4.10 2.16 9.82
C CYS A 19 -3.40 2.88 11.00
N GLU A 20 -2.06 2.94 11.00
CA GLU A 20 -1.29 3.50 12.11
C GLU A 20 -1.44 5.03 12.21
N SER A 21 -1.42 5.55 13.44
CA SER A 21 -1.52 7.00 13.71
C SER A 21 -0.39 7.79 13.06
N ASN A 22 0.84 7.29 13.18
CA ASN A 22 2.04 7.88 12.60
C ASN A 22 2.26 7.53 11.12
N LYS A 23 1.28 6.85 10.49
CA LYS A 23 1.30 6.50 9.07
C LYS A 23 2.60 5.78 8.68
N ALA A 24 3.23 6.22 7.58
CA ALA A 24 4.50 5.69 7.09
C ALA A 24 5.69 5.88 8.05
N LYS A 25 5.57 6.71 9.10
CA LYS A 25 6.60 6.87 10.15
C LYS A 25 6.41 5.93 11.34
N SER A 26 5.37 5.09 11.33
CA SER A 26 5.15 4.10 12.39
C SER A 26 6.27 3.05 12.39
N ARG A 27 6.64 2.53 13.57
CA ARG A 27 7.73 1.54 13.71
C ARG A 27 7.58 0.36 12.74
N LYS A 28 6.35 -0.13 12.56
CA LYS A 28 6.04 -1.23 11.64
C LYS A 28 6.36 -0.87 10.18
N CYS A 29 6.00 0.33 9.74
CA CYS A 29 6.32 0.80 8.38
C CYS A 29 7.83 0.93 8.16
N LEU A 30 8.59 1.33 9.18
CA LEU A 30 10.05 1.47 9.06
C LEU A 30 10.73 0.12 8.89
N GLU A 31 10.35 -0.85 9.72
CA GLU A 31 10.81 -2.24 9.61
C GLU A 31 10.44 -2.85 8.25
N LEU A 32 9.21 -2.59 7.77
CA LEU A 32 8.78 -3.02 6.44
C LEU A 32 9.55 -2.33 5.31
N ALA A 33 9.94 -1.06 5.46
CA ALA A 33 10.76 -0.35 4.48
C ALA A 33 12.17 -0.93 4.38
N GLU A 34 12.76 -1.35 5.51
CA GLU A 34 14.05 -2.05 5.55
C GLU A 34 13.96 -3.42 4.87
N LEU A 35 12.95 -4.22 5.22
CA LEU A 35 12.69 -5.50 4.56
C LEU A 35 12.44 -5.34 3.05
N HIS A 36 11.74 -4.28 2.63
CA HIS A 36 11.53 -3.99 1.22
C HIS A 36 12.84 -3.64 0.51
N SER A 37 13.74 -2.89 1.16
CA SER A 37 15.06 -2.60 0.60
C SER A 37 15.87 -3.88 0.42
N MET A 38 15.88 -4.77 1.42
CA MET A 38 16.54 -6.08 1.33
C MET A 38 15.97 -6.93 0.20
N ALA A 39 14.64 -6.99 0.07
CA ALA A 39 13.98 -7.77 -0.98
C ALA A 39 14.35 -7.31 -2.40
N VAL A 40 14.48 -5.99 -2.62
CA VAL A 40 14.88 -5.45 -3.93
C VAL A 40 16.36 -5.71 -4.24
N ASP A 41 17.22 -5.69 -3.22
CA ASP A 41 18.66 -5.97 -3.37
C ASP A 41 19.00 -7.48 -3.29
N PHE A 42 17.98 -8.37 -3.29
CA PHE A 42 18.17 -9.82 -3.29
C PHE A 42 19.03 -10.30 -4.45
N ALA A 43 18.80 -9.80 -5.67
CA ALA A 43 19.58 -10.18 -6.85
C ALA A 43 21.08 -9.84 -6.73
N LYS A 44 21.45 -8.89 -5.85
CA LYS A 44 22.84 -8.50 -5.61
C LYS A 44 23.48 -9.22 -4.43
N THR A 45 22.70 -9.46 -3.38
CA THR A 45 23.21 -9.91 -2.07
C THR A 45 22.93 -11.38 -1.79
N GLY A 46 21.94 -11.98 -2.47
CA GLY A 46 21.41 -13.30 -2.15
C GLY A 46 20.68 -13.38 -0.80
N ALA A 47 20.56 -12.27 -0.05
CA ALA A 47 19.97 -12.26 1.28
C ALA A 47 18.44 -12.19 1.22
N LEU A 48 17.77 -13.22 1.76
CA LEU A 48 16.31 -13.28 1.78
C LEU A 48 15.72 -12.27 2.78
N ALA A 49 14.72 -11.51 2.33
CA ALA A 49 13.91 -10.68 3.20
C ALA A 49 12.71 -11.50 3.74
N GLU A 50 12.78 -11.88 5.01
CA GLU A 50 11.70 -12.59 5.68
C GLU A 50 10.86 -11.64 6.53
N MET A 51 9.57 -11.51 6.21
CA MET A 51 8.66 -10.67 6.98
C MET A 51 8.18 -11.40 8.25
N PRO A 52 8.45 -10.85 9.45
CA PRO A 52 7.95 -11.39 10.72
C PRO A 52 6.42 -11.50 10.72
N ARG A 53 5.89 -12.50 11.43
CA ARG A 53 4.43 -12.74 11.52
C ARG A 53 3.69 -11.54 12.11
N VAL A 54 4.33 -10.79 13.01
CA VAL A 54 3.75 -9.60 13.66
C VAL A 54 3.52 -8.44 12.69
N LEU A 55 4.25 -8.39 11.58
CA LEU A 55 4.08 -7.37 10.54
C LEU A 55 3.03 -7.76 9.49
N LYS A 56 2.50 -8.99 9.54
CA LYS A 56 1.46 -9.43 8.59
C LYS A 56 0.11 -8.82 9.00
N PRO A 57 -0.55 -8.04 8.13
CA PRO A 57 -1.87 -7.51 8.43
C PRO A 57 -2.91 -8.63 8.58
N LYS A 58 -3.82 -8.44 9.54
CA LYS A 58 -4.98 -9.33 9.75
C LYS A 58 -6.25 -8.80 9.08
N GLU A 59 -6.34 -7.48 8.97
CA GLU A 59 -7.45 -6.76 8.36
C GLU A 59 -6.90 -5.84 7.27
N PHE A 60 -7.70 -5.59 6.24
CA PHE A 60 -7.30 -4.80 5.07
C PHE A 60 -8.21 -3.59 4.87
N PRO A 61 -7.71 -2.47 4.32
CA PRO A 61 -8.56 -1.36 3.99
C PRO A 61 -9.49 -1.76 2.85
N ASP A 62 -10.73 -1.32 2.93
CA ASP A 62 -11.79 -1.49 1.94
C ASP A 62 -11.40 -1.10 0.49
N PHE A 63 -10.49 -0.13 0.29
CA PHE A 63 -10.00 0.20 -1.07
C PHE A 63 -9.19 -0.94 -1.72
N MET A 64 -8.78 -1.96 -0.97
CA MET A 64 -8.09 -3.14 -1.50
C MET A 64 -9.03 -4.25 -1.98
N GLU A 65 -10.34 -4.17 -1.71
CA GLU A 65 -11.34 -5.14 -2.19
C GLU A 65 -11.02 -6.62 -1.87
N ARG A 66 -10.49 -6.88 -0.67
CA ARG A 66 -10.15 -8.22 -0.20
C ARG A 66 -11.35 -8.87 0.48
N PHE A 67 -12.39 -9.19 -0.29
CA PHE A 67 -13.67 -9.71 0.24
C PHE A 67 -13.55 -11.02 1.04
N GLU A 68 -12.51 -11.82 0.79
CA GLU A 68 -12.21 -13.06 1.54
C GLU A 68 -11.55 -12.81 2.91
N LYS A 69 -11.20 -11.56 3.22
CA LYS A 69 -10.49 -11.17 4.45
C LYS A 69 -11.29 -10.12 5.21
N PRO A 70 -11.10 -10.01 6.54
CA PRO A 70 -11.66 -8.90 7.30
C PRO A 70 -11.22 -7.56 6.70
N MET A 71 -12.16 -6.63 6.57
CA MET A 71 -11.91 -5.30 6.00
C MET A 71 -12.37 -4.19 6.95
N TYR A 72 -11.66 -3.06 6.90
CA TYR A 72 -12.02 -1.84 7.60
C TYR A 72 -12.19 -0.66 6.64
N VAL A 73 -13.01 0.33 7.02
CA VAL A 73 -13.18 1.54 6.21
C VAL A 73 -11.99 2.47 6.42
N SER A 74 -11.16 2.66 5.38
CA SER A 74 -10.03 3.60 5.47
C SER A 74 -10.53 5.04 5.61
N LYS A 75 -10.06 5.72 6.66
CA LYS A 75 -10.29 7.15 6.89
C LYS A 75 -9.31 8.06 6.13
N GLY A 76 -8.32 7.47 5.47
CA GLY A 76 -7.27 8.17 4.71
C GLY A 76 -7.76 8.72 3.37
N VAL A 77 -6.88 9.47 2.70
CA VAL A 77 -7.17 10.07 1.37
C VAL A 77 -7.47 8.98 0.34
N LEU A 78 -6.72 7.88 0.35
CA LEU A 78 -6.95 6.74 -0.55
C LEU A 78 -8.34 6.16 -0.37
N GLY A 79 -8.75 6.02 0.90
CA GLY A 79 -10.07 5.56 1.23
C GLY A 79 -11.15 6.50 0.69
N LYS A 80 -11.13 7.77 1.11
CA LYS A 80 -12.10 8.77 0.65
C LYS A 80 -12.22 8.82 -0.88
N LEU A 81 -11.08 8.79 -1.59
CA LEU A 81 -11.04 8.81 -3.04
C LEU A 81 -11.73 7.58 -3.65
N TYR A 82 -11.46 6.39 -3.13
CA TYR A 82 -12.12 5.18 -3.62
C TYR A 82 -13.64 5.26 -3.42
N ARG A 83 -14.13 5.73 -2.26
CA ARG A 83 -15.60 5.80 -2.01
C ARG A 83 -16.26 6.78 -2.99
N ALA A 84 -15.67 7.97 -3.14
CA ALA A 84 -16.16 8.97 -4.09
C ALA A 84 -16.20 8.41 -5.52
N LEU A 85 -15.18 7.62 -5.90
CA LEU A 85 -15.13 6.96 -7.20
C LEU A 85 -16.23 5.90 -7.35
N VAL A 86 -16.39 5.03 -6.36
CA VAL A 86 -17.42 3.98 -6.37
C VAL A 86 -18.81 4.61 -6.46
N GLU A 87 -19.09 5.62 -5.66
CA GLU A 87 -20.35 6.36 -5.69
C GLU A 87 -20.60 7.02 -7.06
N SER A 88 -19.61 7.71 -7.61
CA SER A 88 -19.70 8.32 -8.95
C SER A 88 -19.96 7.27 -10.03
N THR A 89 -19.31 6.11 -9.96
CA THR A 89 -19.54 5.03 -10.92
C THR A 89 -20.94 4.41 -10.78
N MET A 90 -21.47 4.31 -9.56
CA MET A 90 -22.82 3.80 -9.30
C MET A 90 -23.88 4.75 -9.89
N GLN A 91 -23.74 6.06 -9.69
CA GLN A 91 -24.64 7.07 -10.27
C GLN A 91 -24.61 7.06 -11.79
N LEU A 92 -23.43 6.88 -12.40
CA LEU A 92 -23.34 6.70 -13.84
C LEU A 92 -24.10 5.45 -14.28
N THR A 93 -23.89 4.31 -13.61
CA THR A 93 -24.58 3.06 -13.98
C THR A 93 -26.10 3.15 -13.85
N SER A 94 -26.64 3.82 -12.82
CA SER A 94 -28.09 4.02 -12.69
C SER A 94 -28.64 4.90 -13.81
N ASN A 95 -27.93 5.98 -14.16
CA ASN A 95 -28.36 6.89 -15.23
C ASN A 95 -28.26 6.22 -16.62
N PHE A 96 -27.31 5.29 -16.81
CA PHE A 96 -27.13 4.56 -18.07
C PHE A 96 -28.13 3.40 -18.26
N VAL A 97 -28.56 2.73 -17.19
CA VAL A 97 -29.63 1.70 -17.27
C VAL A 97 -30.91 2.31 -17.86
N SER A 98 -31.16 3.61 -17.62
CA SER A 98 -32.26 4.35 -18.24
C SER A 98 -32.03 4.79 -19.69
N SER A 99 -30.82 4.64 -20.29
CA SER A 99 -30.48 5.21 -21.61
C SER A 99 -29.85 4.25 -22.63
N GLY A 100 -29.87 2.92 -22.41
CA GLY A 100 -29.81 1.94 -23.49
C GLY A 100 -28.56 1.85 -24.39
N ASN A 101 -27.37 2.31 -23.97
CA ASN A 101 -26.13 2.20 -24.78
C ASN A 101 -24.98 1.48 -24.04
N PHE A 102 -24.82 0.17 -24.29
CA PHE A 102 -24.17 -0.81 -23.39
C PHE A 102 -22.66 -1.09 -23.63
N LEU A 103 -22.10 -0.87 -24.84
CA LEU A 103 -20.82 -1.52 -25.22
C LEU A 103 -19.54 -0.65 -25.17
N SER A 104 -19.62 0.68 -25.28
CA SER A 104 -18.41 1.51 -25.31
C SER A 104 -17.85 1.83 -23.91
N LYS A 105 -18.69 1.83 -22.85
CA LYS A 105 -18.36 2.50 -21.58
C LYS A 105 -17.87 1.61 -20.43
N LYS A 106 -18.11 0.28 -20.47
CA LYS A 106 -17.51 -0.66 -19.49
C LYS A 106 -15.97 -0.59 -19.49
N HIS A 107 -15.37 -0.34 -20.65
CA HIS A 107 -13.92 -0.15 -20.79
C HIS A 107 -13.39 1.07 -20.03
N MET A 108 -14.19 2.12 -19.81
CA MET A 108 -13.75 3.34 -19.13
C MET A 108 -13.70 3.17 -17.59
N ILE A 109 -14.70 2.49 -17.00
CA ILE A 109 -14.76 2.24 -15.55
C ILE A 109 -13.64 1.29 -15.12
N ILE A 110 -13.34 0.26 -15.92
CA ILE A 110 -12.21 -0.65 -15.66
C ILE A 110 -10.88 0.12 -15.73
N ASN A 111 -10.71 1.02 -16.70
CA ASN A 111 -9.48 1.82 -16.82
C ASN A 111 -9.27 2.76 -15.62
N LEU A 112 -10.33 3.38 -15.09
CA LEU A 112 -10.23 4.28 -13.94
C LEU A 112 -9.89 3.52 -12.64
N LYS A 113 -10.49 2.33 -12.44
CA LYS A 113 -10.19 1.43 -11.32
C LYS A 113 -8.72 0.96 -11.34
N LEU A 114 -8.17 0.74 -12.54
CA LEU A 114 -6.77 0.40 -12.75
C LEU A 114 -5.82 1.60 -12.57
N MET A 115 -6.24 2.82 -12.93
CA MET A 115 -5.35 4.00 -12.94
C MET A 115 -5.06 4.56 -11.55
N VAL A 116 -5.97 4.43 -10.58
CA VAL A 116 -5.78 4.97 -9.21
C VAL A 116 -4.97 4.02 -8.32
N LEU A 117 -5.19 2.70 -8.44
CA LEU A 117 -4.56 1.71 -7.57
C LEU A 117 -3.27 1.10 -8.15
N ARG A 118 -3.10 1.02 -9.48
CA ARG A 118 -1.86 0.48 -10.08
C ARG A 118 -0.61 1.30 -9.79
N PRO A 119 -0.62 2.64 -9.75
CA PRO A 119 0.58 3.41 -9.44
C PRO A 119 1.11 3.09 -8.05
N PHE A 120 0.22 2.95 -7.04
CA PHE A 120 0.61 2.59 -5.67
C PHE A 120 1.12 1.15 -5.54
N LEU A 121 0.61 0.23 -6.35
CA LEU A 121 1.07 -1.17 -6.41
C LEU A 121 2.32 -1.37 -7.28
N ARG A 122 2.66 -0.38 -8.13
CA ARG A 122 3.89 -0.34 -8.95
C ARG A 122 4.75 0.89 -8.61
N LEU A 123 5.22 0.98 -7.37
CA LEU A 123 6.36 1.86 -7.04
C LEU A 123 7.67 1.06 -6.88
N PRO A 124 8.26 0.43 -7.93
CA PRO A 124 9.58 -0.17 -7.76
C PRO A 124 10.74 0.85 -7.74
N GLN A 125 10.54 2.13 -8.08
CA GLN A 125 11.68 3.05 -8.32
C GLN A 125 11.63 4.44 -7.66
N LEU A 126 10.47 4.97 -7.24
CA LEU A 126 10.40 6.27 -6.55
C LEU A 126 10.93 6.23 -5.10
N THR A 127 11.08 5.03 -4.53
CA THR A 127 11.51 4.83 -3.14
C THR A 127 13.03 4.91 -2.96
N LYS A 128 13.85 4.67 -3.99
CA LYS A 128 15.31 4.63 -3.79
C LYS A 128 15.91 5.96 -3.33
N LYS A 129 15.42 7.10 -3.82
CA LYS A 129 15.93 8.43 -3.42
C LYS A 129 15.11 9.06 -2.28
N CYS A 130 13.78 8.88 -2.30
CA CYS A 130 12.89 9.46 -1.29
C CYS A 130 12.90 8.69 0.03
N MET A 131 13.00 7.34 0.00
CA MET A 131 13.19 6.56 1.23
C MET A 131 14.62 6.69 1.74
N ARG A 132 15.69 6.65 0.92
CA ARG A 132 17.07 6.79 1.44
C ARG A 132 17.31 8.11 2.19
N ARG A 133 16.79 9.24 1.68
CA ARG A 133 16.92 10.54 2.39
C ARG A 133 16.10 10.56 3.68
N ARG A 134 14.82 10.17 3.63
CA ARG A 134 13.98 10.15 4.84
C ARG A 134 14.36 9.08 5.87
N TYR A 135 14.98 7.97 5.44
CA TYR A 135 15.45 6.90 6.32
C TYR A 135 16.83 7.21 6.93
N GLY A 136 17.67 8.01 6.25
CA GLY A 136 18.89 8.58 6.85
C GLY A 136 18.53 9.47 8.05
N ASP A 137 17.71 10.50 7.81
CA ASP A 137 17.27 11.44 8.85
C ASP A 137 16.50 10.76 10.01
N MET A 138 15.89 9.61 9.75
CA MET A 138 15.09 8.88 10.73
C MET A 138 15.85 7.76 11.43
N LYS A 139 16.88 7.15 10.81
CA LYS A 139 17.86 6.31 11.53
C LYS A 139 18.53 7.13 12.62
N ASP A 140 18.86 8.38 12.33
CA ASP A 140 19.44 9.30 13.32
C ASP A 140 18.46 9.52 14.49
N GLN A 141 17.16 9.70 14.24
CA GLN A 141 16.15 9.81 15.29
C GLN A 141 15.92 8.51 16.10
N ILE A 142 16.02 7.34 15.45
CA ILE A 142 15.89 6.03 16.12
C ILE A 142 17.13 5.73 16.99
N MET A 143 18.32 6.12 16.54
CA MET A 143 19.55 5.99 17.31
C MET A 143 19.56 6.94 18.52
N ILE A 144 19.04 8.17 18.37
CA ILE A 144 18.88 9.14 19.47
C ILE A 144 17.91 8.60 20.55
N SER A 145 16.78 8.00 20.15
CA SER A 145 15.80 7.48 21.13
C SER A 145 16.24 6.21 21.87
N LYS A 146 17.22 5.46 21.33
CA LYS A 146 17.84 4.30 22.00
C LYS A 146 19.05 4.66 22.88
N GLY A 147 19.58 5.89 22.77
CA GLY A 147 20.73 6.37 23.55
C GLY A 147 20.39 7.06 24.88
N SER A 148 19.10 7.17 25.24
CA SER A 148 18.64 7.86 26.46
C SER A 148 18.16 6.89 27.56
N SER A 149 18.65 5.65 27.54
CA SER A 149 18.43 4.66 28.60
C SER A 149 19.79 4.22 29.17
N THR A 150 20.46 5.15 29.83
CA THR A 150 21.53 4.89 30.81
C THR A 150 21.26 5.73 32.03
#